data_AF-A0A2H0RXC3-F1
#
_entry.id   AF-A0A2H0RXC3-F1
#
_cell.length_a   1.000
_cell.length_b   1.000
_cell.length_c   1.000
_cell.angle_alpha   90.00
_cell.angle_beta   90.00
_cell.angle_gamma   90.00
#
_symmetry.space_group_name_H-M   'P 1'
#
loop_
_entity.id
_entity.type
_entity.pdbx_description
1 polymer ?
#
loop_
_entity_poly.entity_id
_entity_poly.type
_entity_poly.pdbx_seq_one_letter_code
_entity_poly.pdbx_strand_id
1 'polypeptide(L)'
;MSPSRSRRRAAVRSRRRSHISDSRSTVAFLLIACFGILFAGCGGGVQEDKEPAEEFAFTEQDVEKFRELVMGDTGSQAVRTPHLVVEGSNEGDLPVLDLSEVARFDAVRSVTSGEEGIYRVTNDFLNMRTSPKVTAEQLERLERGDTFTVLKFHDAAWAQIKLANGREGYVSTRYIAKMTSEDKLPEENAAFEGQYFVNFGFLNVRKEPDAQSDKIGELPGQAIVKPLSMDKVWARVPFEGKEGYVAVQYLQPFLPKFLVRQETYALPVLHYRMDKDGMQDLLVKHIGKLQQSNVNILTFADFKDFLFKQEERDVRLDPNSVLLGISGMTASNYKDVSDILRASGVRATLFLQTRDIGIDGITEQGILTLLANGHDIQSGGHTGDDLRSYTNAQVSLELAQSRQILEQKTGKTVFAIAYPGGGVNERVEKMAAEAGYLLGVASTPSSSFNRAQLLRMPSYQITTGMTEDDVLNIARGDQL
;
A
#
# COMPACT_ATOMS: atom_id res chain seq x y z
N MET A 1 -31.31 -68.75 -43.77
CA MET A 1 -30.06 -67.97 -43.77
C MET A 1 -29.68 -67.65 -45.20
N SER A 2 -29.41 -66.36 -45.45
CA SER A 2 -28.73 -65.74 -46.59
C SER A 2 -29.38 -65.80 -47.97
N PRO A 3 -29.64 -64.61 -48.51
CA PRO A 3 -29.02 -64.17 -49.76
C PRO A 3 -28.50 -62.72 -49.58
N SER A 4 -27.93 -61.97 -50.51
CA SER A 4 -27.13 -62.19 -51.71
C SER A 4 -26.66 -60.77 -52.14
N ARG A 5 -25.46 -60.67 -52.69
CA ARG A 5 -24.94 -59.65 -53.65
C ARG A 5 -25.89 -58.52 -54.07
N SER A 6 -25.40 -57.27 -54.13
CA SER A 6 -25.11 -56.62 -55.43
C SER A 6 -24.33 -55.30 -55.31
N ARG A 7 -23.60 -54.99 -56.39
CA ARG A 7 -22.78 -53.79 -56.69
C ARG A 7 -23.64 -52.64 -57.23
N ARG A 8 -23.11 -51.39 -57.18
CA ARG A 8 -23.07 -50.36 -58.26
C ARG A 8 -22.30 -49.11 -57.76
N ARG A 9 -21.17 -48.70 -58.38
CA ARG A 9 -20.99 -47.71 -59.50
C ARG A 9 -21.65 -46.35 -59.19
N ALA A 10 -20.93 -45.24 -58.96
CA ALA A 10 -20.07 -44.42 -59.83
C ALA A 10 -20.77 -43.15 -60.37
N ALA A 11 -20.25 -42.00 -59.92
CA ALA A 11 -19.97 -40.73 -60.64
C ALA A 11 -21.10 -39.81 -61.19
N VAL A 12 -20.78 -38.49 -61.08
CA VAL A 12 -21.00 -37.37 -62.03
C VAL A 12 -21.93 -36.20 -61.61
N ARG A 13 -21.29 -35.03 -61.41
CA ARG A 13 -21.61 -33.61 -61.72
C ARG A 13 -23.06 -33.15 -62.01
N SER A 14 -23.42 -31.98 -61.46
CA SER A 14 -23.81 -30.73 -62.18
C SER A 14 -23.85 -29.57 -61.15
N ARG A 15 -23.32 -28.33 -61.29
CA ARG A 15 -23.24 -27.22 -62.27
C ARG A 15 -24.44 -26.25 -62.29
N ARG A 16 -24.17 -24.98 -61.87
CA ARG A 16 -24.76 -23.67 -62.28
C ARG A 16 -26.21 -23.36 -61.81
N ARG A 17 -26.67 -22.11 -61.58
CA ARG A 17 -26.26 -20.75 -61.97
C ARG A 17 -27.09 -19.69 -61.19
N SER A 18 -26.48 -18.53 -60.94
CA SER A 18 -26.98 -17.12 -60.95
C SER A 18 -28.47 -16.76 -60.83
N HIS A 19 -28.79 -15.74 -60.01
CA HIS A 19 -29.27 -14.38 -60.40
C HIS A 19 -29.59 -13.54 -59.11
N ILE A 20 -28.94 -12.38 -58.89
CA ILE A 20 -29.36 -10.98 -59.18
C ILE A 20 -30.53 -10.44 -58.34
N SER A 21 -30.23 -9.43 -57.48
CA SER A 21 -30.84 -8.09 -57.31
C SER A 21 -30.77 -7.68 -55.82
N ASP A 22 -29.84 -6.85 -55.35
CA ASP A 22 -29.72 -5.39 -55.50
C ASP A 22 -30.89 -4.59 -54.88
N SER A 23 -30.66 -3.95 -53.71
CA SER A 23 -30.92 -2.51 -53.48
C SER A 23 -30.46 -2.03 -52.08
N ARG A 24 -29.36 -1.26 -52.07
CA ARG A 24 -28.99 -0.01 -51.31
C ARG A 24 -29.59 0.21 -49.91
N SER A 25 -28.82 0.60 -48.87
CA SER A 25 -28.04 1.85 -48.66
C SER A 25 -27.26 1.66 -47.33
N THR A 26 -26.04 2.15 -47.03
CA THR A 26 -25.56 3.54 -46.96
C THR A 26 -24.03 3.58 -46.72
N VAL A 27 -23.36 4.46 -47.49
CA VAL A 27 -22.28 5.40 -47.12
C VAL A 27 -20.97 4.87 -46.50
N ALA A 28 -19.90 4.91 -47.31
CA ALA A 28 -18.65 5.62 -46.99
C ALA A 28 -17.74 5.63 -48.22
N PHE A 29 -17.50 6.79 -48.81
CA PHE A 29 -16.21 7.22 -49.36
C PHE A 29 -16.38 8.64 -49.89
N LEU A 30 -15.66 9.60 -49.30
CA LEU A 30 -15.41 10.89 -49.93
C LEU A 30 -13.92 11.17 -49.89
N LEU A 31 -13.45 11.62 -51.04
CA LEU A 31 -12.09 11.95 -51.44
C LEU A 31 -12.12 13.45 -51.79
N ILE A 32 -10.95 14.08 -51.81
CA ILE A 32 -10.59 15.36 -52.49
C ILE A 32 -10.53 16.61 -51.60
N ALA A 33 -9.27 16.96 -51.27
CA ALA A 33 -8.51 18.17 -51.63
C ALA A 33 -9.06 19.61 -51.45
N CYS A 34 -8.10 20.45 -51.03
CA CYS A 34 -7.94 21.89 -51.27
C CYS A 34 -8.84 22.87 -50.49
N PHE A 35 -8.25 23.76 -49.70
CA PHE A 35 -7.88 25.14 -50.09
C PHE A 35 -7.42 25.92 -48.86
N GLY A 36 -6.34 26.68 -49.00
CA GLY A 36 -5.88 27.60 -47.97
C GLY A 36 -6.81 28.81 -47.83
N ILE A 37 -6.80 29.40 -46.65
CA ILE A 37 -7.18 30.80 -46.46
C ILE A 37 -6.11 31.43 -45.55
N LEU A 38 -5.24 32.22 -46.18
CA LEU A 38 -4.59 33.36 -45.54
C LEU A 38 -5.68 34.38 -45.19
N PHE A 39 -5.76 34.77 -43.92
CA PHE A 39 -6.18 36.13 -43.57
C PHE A 39 -5.09 36.75 -42.71
N ALA A 40 -4.38 37.70 -43.31
CA ALA A 40 -3.74 38.77 -42.56
C ALA A 40 -4.86 39.61 -41.92
N GLY A 41 -4.80 39.73 -40.59
CA GLY A 41 -5.67 40.61 -39.82
C GLY A 41 -4.90 41.08 -38.58
N CYS A 42 -4.38 42.30 -38.64
CA CYS A 42 -3.74 42.98 -37.53
C CYS A 42 -4.73 43.16 -36.35
N GLY A 43 -4.27 42.91 -35.12
CA GLY A 43 -5.00 43.26 -33.91
C GLY A 43 -4.32 42.64 -32.69
N GLY A 44 -3.47 43.43 -32.01
CA GLY A 44 -2.54 42.95 -30.98
C GLY A 44 -3.18 42.53 -29.66
N GLY A 45 -2.38 41.82 -28.86
CA GLY A 45 -2.67 41.50 -27.46
C GLY A 45 -1.89 40.27 -26.97
N VAL A 46 -0.64 40.50 -26.55
CA VAL A 46 0.20 39.71 -25.61
C VAL A 46 -0.07 38.20 -25.51
N GLN A 47 0.87 37.41 -26.01
CA GLN A 47 0.95 35.97 -25.80
C GLN A 47 2.21 35.70 -24.96
N GLU A 48 2.02 35.22 -23.72
CA GLU A 48 3.08 34.66 -22.89
C GLU A 48 3.47 33.30 -23.46
N ASP A 49 4.69 33.21 -23.99
CA ASP A 49 5.30 31.95 -24.39
C ASP A 49 5.64 31.11 -23.15
N LYS A 50 4.92 30.01 -22.95
CA LYS A 50 5.35 28.91 -22.08
C LYS A 50 6.42 28.11 -22.83
N GLU A 51 7.67 28.25 -22.41
CA GLU A 51 8.73 27.29 -22.75
C GLU A 51 8.38 25.90 -22.18
N PRO A 52 8.64 24.80 -22.90
CA PRO A 52 8.50 23.46 -22.35
C PRO A 52 9.62 23.22 -21.32
N ALA A 53 9.27 22.62 -20.18
CA ALA A 53 10.21 22.26 -19.14
C ALA A 53 11.34 21.38 -19.71
N GLU A 54 12.55 21.94 -19.79
CA GLU A 54 13.75 21.18 -20.10
C GLU A 54 14.02 20.18 -18.96
N GLU A 55 14.02 18.91 -19.34
CA GLU A 55 14.45 17.78 -18.53
C GLU A 55 15.95 17.93 -18.27
N PHE A 56 16.32 18.51 -17.11
CA PHE A 56 17.71 18.64 -16.67
C PHE A 56 18.30 17.28 -16.30
N ALA A 57 18.66 16.48 -17.31
CA ALA A 57 19.56 15.36 -17.17
C ALA A 57 20.98 15.84 -17.50
N PHE A 58 21.88 15.83 -16.51
CA PHE A 58 23.30 16.11 -16.76
C PHE A 58 23.82 15.15 -17.82
N THR A 59 24.39 15.71 -18.90
CA THR A 59 25.04 14.90 -19.93
C THR A 59 26.42 14.45 -19.43
N GLU A 60 27.00 13.41 -20.03
CA GLU A 60 28.39 13.01 -19.72
C GLU A 60 29.38 14.16 -19.94
N GLN A 61 29.08 15.08 -20.85
CA GLN A 61 29.88 16.28 -21.10
C GLN A 61 29.81 17.29 -19.95
N ASP A 62 28.66 17.42 -19.27
CA ASP A 62 28.51 18.30 -18.10
C ASP A 62 29.28 17.77 -16.89
N VAL A 63 29.34 16.45 -16.74
CA VAL A 63 30.13 15.78 -15.68
C VAL A 63 31.63 15.94 -15.92
N GLU A 64 32.09 15.84 -17.16
CA GLU A 64 33.51 16.02 -17.51
C GLU A 64 33.93 17.50 -17.34
N LYS A 65 33.05 18.43 -17.70
CA LYS A 65 33.27 19.87 -17.52
C LYS A 65 33.32 20.27 -16.04
N PHE A 66 32.53 19.60 -15.20
CA PHE A 66 32.61 19.76 -13.74
C PHE A 66 33.93 19.22 -13.17
N ARG A 67 34.45 18.09 -13.68
CA ARG A 67 35.78 17.57 -13.28
C ARG A 67 36.91 18.52 -13.66
N GLU A 68 36.87 19.12 -14.84
CA GLU A 68 37.86 20.14 -15.24
C GLU A 68 37.79 21.38 -14.35
N LEU A 69 36.59 21.86 -14.01
CA LEU A 69 36.40 23.03 -13.14
C LEU A 69 36.85 22.81 -11.70
N VAL A 70 36.80 21.57 -11.19
CA VAL A 70 37.27 21.22 -9.84
C VAL A 70 38.80 21.04 -9.79
N MET A 71 39.43 20.70 -10.92
CA MET A 71 40.87 20.39 -10.99
C MET A 71 41.73 21.52 -11.61
N GLY A 72 41.11 22.60 -12.09
CA GLY A 72 41.80 23.75 -12.69
C GLY A 72 42.31 24.78 -11.67
N ASP A 73 43.55 24.59 -11.24
CA ASP A 73 44.53 25.61 -10.80
C ASP A 73 44.04 26.82 -9.97
N THR A 74 44.07 26.71 -8.63
CA THR A 74 44.81 27.58 -7.67
C THR A 74 44.18 27.59 -6.26
N GLY A 75 45.02 27.31 -5.25
CA GLY A 75 44.97 27.96 -3.93
C GLY A 75 43.85 27.62 -2.94
N SER A 76 44.11 26.63 -2.08
CA SER A 76 43.68 26.57 -0.67
C SER A 76 42.33 27.21 -0.29
N GLN A 77 41.23 26.51 -0.48
CA GLN A 77 40.18 26.41 0.53
C GLN A 77 39.64 24.98 0.54
N ALA A 78 39.66 24.37 1.73
CA ALA A 78 39.18 23.02 1.97
C ALA A 78 37.67 22.96 1.79
N VAL A 79 37.20 22.75 0.56
CA VAL A 79 35.91 22.09 0.34
C VAL A 79 36.13 20.63 0.69
N ARG A 80 35.68 20.23 1.89
CA ARG A 80 35.66 18.82 2.28
C ARG A 80 34.72 18.09 1.33
N THR A 81 35.27 17.43 0.30
CA THR A 81 34.59 16.33 -0.37
C THR A 81 34.21 15.31 0.70
N PRO A 82 32.91 15.03 0.92
CA PRO A 82 32.51 13.94 1.81
C PRO A 82 33.02 12.64 1.18
N HIS A 83 34.07 12.07 1.77
CA HIS A 83 34.62 10.80 1.32
C HIS A 83 33.86 9.70 2.05
N LEU A 84 32.83 9.16 1.38
CA LEU A 84 32.18 7.92 1.79
C LEU A 84 33.13 6.77 1.43
N VAL A 85 34.02 6.39 2.35
CA VAL A 85 34.85 5.20 2.22
C VAL A 85 34.24 4.11 3.10
N VAL A 86 33.84 3.01 2.47
CA VAL A 86 33.52 1.78 3.18
C VAL A 86 34.86 1.15 3.59
N GLU A 87 35.17 1.16 4.88
CA GLU A 87 36.30 0.36 5.37
C GLU A 87 36.01 -1.13 5.16
N GLY A 88 36.79 -1.77 4.29
CA GLY A 88 36.78 -3.23 4.08
C GLY A 88 36.07 -3.76 2.83
N SER A 89 35.49 -2.90 1.99
CA SER A 89 35.10 -3.29 0.62
C SER A 89 36.16 -2.85 -0.37
N ASN A 90 36.52 -3.70 -1.33
CA ASN A 90 37.34 -3.26 -2.47
C ASN A 90 36.74 -1.99 -3.08
N GLU A 91 37.59 -1.01 -3.42
CA GLU A 91 37.20 0.18 -4.16
C GLU A 91 36.40 -0.22 -5.42
N GLY A 92 35.07 -0.02 -5.40
CA GLY A 92 34.25 -0.19 -6.61
C GLY A 92 32.87 -0.85 -6.45
N ASP A 93 32.59 -1.58 -5.38
CA ASP A 93 31.28 -2.27 -5.26
C ASP A 93 30.24 -1.41 -4.55
N LEU A 94 29.29 -0.89 -5.34
CA LEU A 94 28.09 -0.22 -4.82
C LEU A 94 27.26 -1.20 -3.97
N PRO A 95 26.60 -0.71 -2.89
CA PRO A 95 25.76 -1.55 -2.06
C PRO A 95 24.61 -2.16 -2.87
N VAL A 96 24.50 -3.49 -2.87
CA VAL A 96 23.39 -4.22 -3.48
C VAL A 96 22.34 -4.49 -2.40
N LEU A 97 21.14 -3.94 -2.60
CA LEU A 97 20.01 -4.08 -1.68
C LEU A 97 19.05 -5.18 -2.14
N ASP A 98 18.48 -5.88 -1.17
CA ASP A 98 17.26 -6.67 -1.41
C ASP A 98 16.06 -5.73 -1.49
N LEU A 99 15.48 -5.65 -2.70
CA LEU A 99 14.33 -4.80 -3.03
C LEU A 99 13.03 -5.59 -3.16
N SER A 100 13.01 -6.87 -2.77
CA SER A 100 11.83 -7.74 -2.88
C SER A 100 10.60 -7.20 -2.14
N GLU A 101 10.78 -6.50 -1.02
CA GLU A 101 9.69 -5.94 -0.22
C GLU A 101 9.25 -4.53 -0.66
N VAL A 102 9.94 -3.87 -1.60
CA VAL A 102 9.65 -2.47 -2.00
C VAL A 102 8.20 -2.31 -2.45
N ALA A 103 7.73 -3.21 -3.34
CA ALA A 103 6.36 -3.17 -3.85
C ALA A 103 5.31 -3.34 -2.73
N ARG A 104 5.62 -4.18 -1.73
CA ARG A 104 4.75 -4.37 -0.56
C ARG A 104 4.73 -3.11 0.30
N PHE A 105 5.88 -2.49 0.52
CA PHE A 105 5.98 -1.27 1.34
C PHE A 105 5.30 -0.09 0.66
N ASP A 106 5.43 0.04 -0.66
CA ASP A 106 4.68 1.02 -1.46
C ASP A 106 3.17 0.82 -1.35
N ALA A 107 2.70 -0.43 -1.44
CA ALA A 107 1.29 -0.74 -1.25
C ALA A 107 0.78 -0.35 0.15
N VAL A 108 1.58 -0.57 1.19
CA VAL A 108 1.23 -0.17 2.57
C VAL A 108 1.18 1.35 2.75
N ARG A 109 2.11 2.08 2.12
CA ARG A 109 2.15 3.56 2.13
C ARG A 109 1.04 4.20 1.32
N SER A 110 0.61 3.52 0.26
CA SER A 110 -0.44 4.04 -0.60
C SER A 110 -1.69 4.28 0.24
N VAL A 111 -2.14 5.54 0.28
CA VAL A 111 -3.49 5.84 0.75
C VAL A 111 -4.43 5.19 -0.24
N THR A 112 -5.54 4.66 0.23
CA THR A 112 -6.66 4.31 -0.64
C THR A 112 -7.26 5.63 -1.14
N SER A 113 -6.52 6.32 -2.03
CA SER A 113 -7.11 7.22 -3.00
C SER A 113 -8.26 6.45 -3.59
N GLY A 114 -9.43 7.07 -3.74
CA GLY A 114 -10.64 6.43 -4.21
C GLY A 114 -10.59 5.91 -5.64
N GLU A 115 -9.47 5.34 -6.10
CA GLU A 115 -9.44 4.43 -7.22
C GLU A 115 -10.43 3.30 -6.93
N GLU A 116 -11.42 3.26 -7.79
CA GLU A 116 -12.72 2.61 -7.63
C GLU A 116 -12.59 1.13 -7.25
N GLY A 117 -13.21 0.75 -6.14
CA GLY A 117 -13.71 -0.63 -5.98
C GLY A 117 -12.66 -1.74 -6.04
N ILE A 118 -11.46 -1.54 -5.47
CA ILE A 118 -10.45 -2.61 -5.39
C ILE A 118 -10.89 -3.67 -4.37
N TYR A 119 -10.96 -4.92 -4.81
CA TYR A 119 -11.17 -6.09 -3.98
C TYR A 119 -9.88 -6.87 -3.82
N ARG A 120 -9.78 -7.61 -2.72
CA ARG A 120 -8.63 -8.42 -2.36
C ARG A 120 -9.02 -9.85 -2.02
N VAL A 121 -8.18 -10.81 -2.36
CA VAL A 121 -8.34 -12.20 -1.91
C VAL A 121 -8.01 -12.33 -0.42
N THR A 122 -8.92 -12.92 0.34
CA THR A 122 -8.82 -13.12 1.80
C THR A 122 -8.49 -14.56 2.21
N ASN A 123 -8.61 -15.52 1.29
CA ASN A 123 -8.28 -16.92 1.49
C ASN A 123 -6.89 -17.24 0.92
N ASP A 124 -6.24 -18.32 1.35
CA ASP A 124 -4.89 -18.69 0.89
C ASP A 124 -4.78 -18.78 -0.64
N PHE A 125 -5.86 -19.23 -1.28
CA PHE A 125 -6.01 -19.15 -2.72
C PHE A 125 -7.48 -19.00 -3.11
N LEU A 126 -7.69 -18.49 -4.33
CA LEU A 126 -9.00 -18.34 -4.95
C LEU A 126 -8.90 -18.63 -6.44
N ASN A 127 -9.72 -19.57 -6.93
CA ASN A 127 -9.75 -19.90 -8.35
C ASN A 127 -10.68 -18.95 -9.10
N MET A 128 -10.15 -18.28 -10.12
CA MET A 128 -10.94 -17.56 -11.11
C MET A 128 -11.44 -18.55 -12.16
N ARG A 129 -12.73 -18.48 -12.51
CA ARG A 129 -13.40 -19.46 -13.37
C ARG A 129 -14.09 -18.83 -14.58
N THR A 130 -14.35 -19.65 -15.60
CA THR A 130 -15.05 -19.25 -16.83
C THR A 130 -16.54 -18.95 -16.64
N SER A 131 -17.15 -19.40 -15.53
CA SER A 131 -18.58 -19.20 -15.23
C SER A 131 -18.82 -19.21 -13.72
N PRO A 132 -19.93 -18.63 -13.23
CA PRO A 132 -20.25 -18.51 -11.79
C PRO A 132 -20.74 -19.85 -11.20
N LYS A 133 -19.90 -20.88 -11.25
CA LYS A 133 -20.18 -22.20 -10.67
C LYS A 133 -18.89 -22.93 -10.30
N VAL A 134 -18.92 -23.72 -9.23
CA VAL A 134 -17.74 -24.42 -8.69
C VAL A 134 -17.16 -25.48 -9.64
N THR A 135 -17.95 -25.95 -10.60
CA THR A 135 -17.57 -26.96 -11.60
C THR A 135 -17.06 -26.37 -12.91
N ALA A 136 -17.05 -25.04 -13.06
CA ALA A 136 -16.53 -24.39 -14.27
C ALA A 136 -15.01 -24.52 -14.36
N GLU A 137 -14.48 -24.44 -15.57
CA GLU A 137 -13.04 -24.47 -15.82
C GLU A 137 -12.34 -23.33 -15.07
N GLN A 138 -11.17 -23.64 -14.52
CA GLN A 138 -10.32 -22.66 -13.83
C GLN A 138 -9.48 -21.92 -14.87
N LEU A 139 -9.61 -20.60 -14.90
CA LEU A 139 -8.83 -19.70 -15.74
C LEU A 139 -7.49 -19.33 -15.12
N GLU A 140 -7.48 -19.14 -13.80
CA GLU A 140 -6.32 -18.65 -13.04
C GLU A 140 -6.47 -19.01 -11.56
N ARG A 141 -5.35 -19.11 -10.86
CA ARG A 141 -5.29 -19.24 -9.41
C ARG A 141 -4.76 -17.93 -8.84
N LEU A 142 -5.58 -17.26 -8.05
CA LEU A 142 -5.20 -16.08 -7.30
C LEU A 142 -4.72 -16.50 -5.92
N GLU A 143 -3.74 -15.80 -5.39
CA GLU A 143 -3.19 -16.01 -4.06
C GLU A 143 -3.77 -15.01 -3.05
N ARG A 144 -3.67 -15.33 -1.77
CA ARG A 144 -4.01 -14.39 -0.70
C ARG A 144 -3.22 -13.10 -0.91
N GLY A 145 -3.91 -11.97 -0.96
CA GLY A 145 -3.23 -10.70 -1.21
C GLY A 145 -3.55 -10.09 -2.56
N ASP A 146 -3.84 -10.92 -3.56
CA ASP A 146 -4.08 -10.44 -4.92
C ASP A 146 -5.25 -9.47 -4.98
N THR A 147 -5.06 -8.41 -5.76
CA THR A 147 -6.04 -7.33 -5.94
C THR A 147 -6.63 -7.34 -7.34
N PHE A 148 -7.89 -6.92 -7.44
CA PHE A 148 -8.63 -6.83 -8.70
C PHE A 148 -9.87 -5.95 -8.55
N THR A 149 -10.51 -5.60 -9.66
CA THR A 149 -11.76 -4.85 -9.65
C THR A 149 -12.94 -5.81 -9.81
N VAL A 150 -14.00 -5.61 -9.03
CA VAL A 150 -15.29 -6.30 -9.25
C VAL A 150 -16.10 -5.50 -10.26
N LEU A 151 -16.45 -6.12 -11.39
CA LEU A 151 -17.29 -5.51 -12.42
C LEU A 151 -18.77 -5.56 -12.03
N LYS A 152 -19.21 -6.70 -11.48
CA LYS A 152 -20.57 -6.87 -10.94
C LYS A 152 -20.66 -8.08 -10.03
N PHE A 153 -21.59 -8.04 -9.09
CA PHE A 153 -22.07 -9.23 -8.39
C PHE A 153 -23.07 -9.95 -9.30
N HIS A 154 -22.75 -11.18 -9.70
CA HIS A 154 -23.67 -12.02 -10.46
C HIS A 154 -24.83 -12.48 -9.56
N ASP A 155 -24.48 -12.85 -8.34
CA ASP A 155 -25.38 -13.21 -7.24
C ASP A 155 -24.62 -13.04 -5.92
N ALA A 156 -25.22 -13.43 -4.79
CA ALA A 156 -24.58 -13.30 -3.49
C ALA A 156 -23.35 -14.21 -3.29
N ALA A 157 -23.18 -15.26 -4.12
CA ALA A 157 -22.07 -16.20 -4.06
C ALA A 157 -20.97 -15.94 -5.11
N TRP A 158 -21.28 -15.28 -6.23
CA TRP A 158 -20.35 -15.07 -7.34
C TRP A 158 -20.25 -13.60 -7.78
N ALA A 159 -19.01 -13.16 -8.02
CA ALA A 159 -18.69 -11.87 -8.62
C ALA A 159 -17.94 -12.08 -9.94
N GLN A 160 -18.23 -11.24 -10.93
CA GLN A 160 -17.39 -11.09 -12.12
C GLN A 160 -16.31 -10.05 -11.82
N ILE A 161 -15.07 -10.41 -12.09
CA ILE A 161 -13.89 -9.59 -11.78
C ILE A 161 -13.05 -9.32 -13.02
N LYS A 162 -12.19 -8.31 -12.93
CA LYS A 162 -11.16 -7.98 -13.91
C LYS A 162 -9.82 -7.84 -13.21
N LEU A 163 -8.83 -8.59 -13.69
CA LEU A 163 -7.45 -8.53 -13.22
C LEU A 163 -6.68 -7.36 -13.86
N ALA A 164 -5.55 -6.98 -13.29
CA ALA A 164 -4.69 -5.91 -13.80
C ALA A 164 -4.20 -6.16 -15.24
N ASN A 165 -4.02 -7.43 -15.63
CA ASN A 165 -3.67 -7.84 -17.00
C ASN A 165 -4.86 -7.76 -17.99
N GLY A 166 -6.04 -7.31 -17.54
CA GLY A 166 -7.25 -7.15 -18.34
C GLY A 166 -8.10 -8.42 -18.49
N ARG A 167 -7.68 -9.57 -17.96
CA ARG A 167 -8.48 -10.80 -17.99
C ARG A 167 -9.71 -10.69 -17.09
N GLU A 168 -10.82 -11.22 -17.57
CA GLU A 168 -12.07 -11.30 -16.82
C GLU A 168 -12.43 -12.75 -16.47
N GLY A 169 -13.13 -12.91 -15.35
CA GLY A 169 -13.63 -14.21 -14.91
C GLY A 169 -14.52 -14.10 -13.68
N TYR A 170 -14.93 -15.24 -13.14
CA TYR A 170 -15.81 -15.32 -11.99
C TYR A 170 -15.09 -15.88 -10.77
N VAL A 171 -15.32 -15.26 -9.61
CA VAL A 171 -14.78 -15.68 -8.32
C VAL A 171 -15.88 -15.74 -7.26
N SER A 172 -15.64 -16.53 -6.22
CA SER A 172 -16.55 -16.66 -5.09
C SER A 172 -16.47 -15.43 -4.17
N THR A 173 -17.60 -14.77 -3.92
CA THR A 173 -17.72 -13.59 -3.05
C THR A 173 -17.28 -13.86 -1.61
N ARG A 174 -17.40 -15.11 -1.16
CA ARG A 174 -17.01 -15.55 0.20
C ARG A 174 -15.54 -15.25 0.54
N TYR A 175 -14.67 -15.23 -0.47
CA TYR A 175 -13.21 -15.16 -0.32
C TYR A 175 -12.61 -13.84 -0.80
N ILE A 176 -13.46 -12.85 -1.08
CA ILE A 176 -13.02 -11.52 -1.49
C ILE A 176 -13.54 -10.48 -0.49
N ALA A 177 -12.81 -9.39 -0.33
CA ALA A 177 -13.25 -8.25 0.45
C ALA A 177 -12.92 -6.96 -0.30
N LYS A 178 -13.83 -5.99 -0.27
CA LYS A 178 -13.59 -4.65 -0.80
C LYS A 178 -12.69 -3.90 0.17
N MET A 179 -11.57 -3.37 -0.33
CA MET A 179 -10.72 -2.47 0.44
C MET A 179 -11.44 -1.14 0.63
N THR A 180 -11.53 -0.65 1.87
CA THR A 180 -12.12 0.66 2.16
C THR A 180 -11.46 1.29 3.38
N SER A 181 -11.56 2.61 3.51
CA SER A 181 -11.15 3.34 4.70
C SER A 181 -12.31 3.47 5.68
N GLU A 182 -12.01 3.77 6.94
CA GLU A 182 -13.03 4.03 7.96
C GLU A 182 -13.98 5.17 7.57
N ASP A 183 -13.42 6.25 7.02
CA ASP A 183 -14.18 7.42 6.62
C ASP A 183 -15.18 7.13 5.47
N LYS A 184 -14.85 6.17 4.60
CA LYS A 184 -15.68 5.79 3.44
C LYS A 184 -16.66 4.65 3.76
N LEU A 185 -16.46 3.94 4.86
CA LEU A 185 -17.30 2.79 5.22
C LEU A 185 -18.81 3.12 5.27
N PRO A 186 -19.27 4.28 5.79
CA PRO A 186 -20.69 4.63 5.78
C PRO A 186 -21.28 4.77 4.37
N GLU A 187 -20.56 5.43 3.46
CA GLU A 187 -20.96 5.60 2.06
C GLU A 187 -21.04 4.24 1.34
N GLU A 188 -20.02 3.39 1.57
CA GLU A 188 -19.96 2.04 1.04
C GLU A 188 -21.11 1.16 1.52
N ASN A 189 -21.46 1.24 2.81
CA ASN A 189 -22.62 0.52 3.34
C ASN A 189 -23.93 1.02 2.75
N ALA A 190 -24.09 2.34 2.58
CA ALA A 190 -25.29 2.94 2.00
C ALA A 190 -25.52 2.50 0.54
N ALA A 191 -24.47 2.24 -0.23
CA ALA A 191 -24.59 1.75 -1.62
C ALA A 191 -25.30 0.38 -1.73
N PHE A 192 -25.21 -0.46 -0.67
CA PHE A 192 -25.86 -1.77 -0.61
C PHE A 192 -27.14 -1.78 0.23
N GLU A 193 -27.55 -0.62 0.76
CA GLU A 193 -28.74 -0.52 1.60
C GLU A 193 -30.00 -0.94 0.82
N GLY A 194 -30.84 -1.75 1.48
CA GLY A 194 -32.06 -2.28 0.88
C GLY A 194 -31.85 -3.39 -0.15
N GLN A 195 -30.62 -3.88 -0.35
CA GLN A 195 -30.38 -5.07 -1.16
C GLN A 195 -30.48 -6.34 -0.29
N TYR A 196 -31.12 -7.36 -0.84
CA TYR A 196 -31.31 -8.66 -0.18
C TYR A 196 -30.93 -9.77 -1.15
N PHE A 197 -30.58 -10.94 -0.63
CA PHE A 197 -30.41 -12.14 -1.43
C PHE A 197 -31.29 -13.28 -0.94
N VAL A 198 -31.61 -14.20 -1.85
CA VAL A 198 -32.37 -15.41 -1.55
C VAL A 198 -31.49 -16.39 -0.77
N ASN A 199 -31.70 -16.49 0.55
CA ASN A 199 -31.00 -17.44 1.43
C ASN A 199 -31.75 -18.78 1.51
N PHE A 200 -32.15 -19.31 0.35
CA PHE A 200 -32.74 -20.65 0.22
C PHE A 200 -32.40 -21.21 -1.17
N GLY A 201 -32.74 -22.47 -1.46
CA GLY A 201 -32.44 -23.07 -2.76
C GLY A 201 -33.12 -22.35 -3.93
N PHE A 202 -34.32 -21.84 -3.70
CA PHE A 202 -35.10 -21.02 -4.61
C PHE A 202 -36.23 -20.32 -3.84
N LEU A 203 -36.85 -19.29 -4.42
CA LEU A 203 -37.93 -18.55 -3.80
C LEU A 203 -39.06 -18.31 -4.79
N ASN A 204 -40.24 -18.84 -4.49
CA ASN A 204 -41.42 -18.63 -5.32
C ASN A 204 -41.83 -17.16 -5.34
N VAL A 205 -42.08 -16.64 -6.52
CA VAL A 205 -42.67 -15.31 -6.74
C VAL A 205 -44.16 -15.49 -6.97
N ARG A 206 -44.97 -14.79 -6.18
CA ARG A 206 -46.44 -14.87 -6.22
C ARG A 206 -47.09 -13.59 -6.69
N LYS A 207 -48.32 -13.68 -7.17
CA LYS A 207 -49.08 -12.54 -7.67
C LYS A 207 -49.54 -11.60 -6.55
N GLU A 208 -49.87 -12.14 -5.38
CA GLU A 208 -50.35 -11.40 -4.20
C GLU A 208 -49.55 -11.83 -2.94
N PRO A 209 -49.54 -11.03 -1.85
CA PRO A 209 -48.89 -11.37 -0.58
C PRO A 209 -49.67 -12.44 0.20
N ASP A 210 -49.88 -13.59 -0.44
CA ASP A 210 -50.56 -14.75 0.11
C ASP A 210 -49.87 -16.04 -0.38
N ALA A 211 -49.64 -16.97 0.55
CA ALA A 211 -49.02 -18.26 0.29
C ALA A 211 -49.89 -19.17 -0.60
N GLN A 212 -51.19 -18.89 -0.74
CA GLN A 212 -52.08 -19.59 -1.66
C GLN A 212 -52.25 -18.89 -3.01
N SER A 213 -51.71 -17.67 -3.17
CA SER A 213 -51.77 -16.93 -4.44
C SER A 213 -51.00 -17.63 -5.56
N ASP A 214 -51.42 -17.40 -6.81
CA ASP A 214 -50.80 -17.97 -8.00
C ASP A 214 -49.27 -17.71 -8.02
N LYS A 215 -48.51 -18.79 -8.27
CA LYS A 215 -47.08 -18.71 -8.54
C LYS A 215 -46.88 -18.13 -9.94
N ILE A 216 -46.25 -16.97 -10.02
CA ILE A 216 -45.93 -16.29 -11.29
C ILE A 216 -44.49 -16.53 -11.73
N GLY A 217 -43.63 -17.03 -10.84
CA GLY A 217 -42.23 -17.32 -11.17
C GLY A 217 -41.43 -17.84 -9.97
N GLU A 218 -40.12 -17.88 -10.13
CA GLU A 218 -39.18 -18.34 -9.12
C GLU A 218 -37.85 -17.57 -9.22
N LEU A 219 -37.31 -17.17 -8.09
CA LEU A 219 -35.96 -16.63 -7.97
C LEU A 219 -35.01 -17.75 -7.55
N PRO A 220 -33.87 -17.92 -8.24
CA PRO A 220 -32.88 -18.90 -7.81
C PRO A 220 -32.25 -18.50 -6.48
N GLY A 221 -31.72 -19.49 -5.76
CA GLY A 221 -30.92 -19.22 -4.57
C GLY A 221 -29.76 -18.27 -4.86
N GLN A 222 -29.39 -17.46 -3.87
CA GLN A 222 -28.37 -16.39 -3.96
C GLN A 222 -28.74 -15.20 -4.86
N ALA A 223 -29.87 -15.23 -5.59
CA ALA A 223 -30.30 -14.09 -6.40
C ALA A 223 -30.43 -12.83 -5.53
N ILE A 224 -29.82 -11.74 -5.97
CA ILE A 224 -29.90 -10.44 -5.30
C ILE A 224 -31.13 -9.70 -5.82
N VAL A 225 -31.92 -9.13 -4.91
CA VAL A 225 -33.11 -8.34 -5.19
C VAL A 225 -33.11 -7.06 -4.35
N LYS A 226 -33.71 -6.01 -4.88
CA LYS A 226 -34.00 -4.77 -4.15
C LYS A 226 -35.52 -4.63 -4.03
N PRO A 227 -36.12 -4.99 -2.88
CA PRO A 227 -37.55 -4.88 -2.68
C PRO A 227 -38.05 -3.44 -2.84
N LEU A 228 -39.20 -3.27 -3.49
CA LEU A 228 -39.92 -2.00 -3.62
C LEU A 228 -40.63 -1.62 -2.32
N SER A 229 -41.09 -2.63 -1.58
CA SER A 229 -41.69 -2.51 -0.25
C SER A 229 -41.55 -3.83 0.49
N MET A 230 -41.43 -3.78 1.81
CA MET A 230 -41.26 -4.99 2.63
C MET A 230 -41.98 -4.81 3.96
N ASP A 231 -42.81 -5.79 4.32
CA ASP A 231 -43.37 -5.93 5.66
C ASP A 231 -42.68 -7.09 6.42
N LYS A 232 -43.31 -7.64 7.46
CA LYS A 232 -42.72 -8.74 8.26
C LYS A 232 -42.78 -10.10 7.58
N VAL A 233 -43.64 -10.27 6.58
CA VAL A 233 -43.98 -11.55 5.95
C VAL A 233 -43.68 -11.52 4.45
N TRP A 234 -44.01 -10.44 3.76
CA TRP A 234 -43.92 -10.29 2.33
C TRP A 234 -43.05 -9.12 1.89
N ALA A 235 -42.23 -9.36 0.87
CA ALA A 235 -41.50 -8.37 0.13
C ALA A 235 -42.06 -8.28 -1.29
N ARG A 236 -42.35 -7.07 -1.74
CA ARG A 236 -42.74 -6.77 -3.10
C ARG A 236 -41.48 -6.49 -3.91
N VAL A 237 -41.24 -7.26 -4.96
CA VAL A 237 -40.02 -7.23 -5.77
C VAL A 237 -40.35 -7.03 -7.25
N PRO A 238 -39.49 -6.35 -8.02
CA PRO A 238 -39.62 -6.32 -9.47
C PRO A 238 -39.27 -7.70 -10.04
N PHE A 239 -40.14 -8.24 -10.90
CA PHE A 239 -39.97 -9.55 -11.53
C PHE A 239 -40.50 -9.51 -12.96
N GLU A 240 -39.64 -9.77 -13.95
CA GLU A 240 -39.99 -9.83 -15.39
C GLU A 240 -40.81 -8.61 -15.91
N GLY A 241 -40.48 -7.40 -15.43
CA GLY A 241 -41.19 -6.17 -15.81
C GLY A 241 -42.54 -5.96 -15.12
N LYS A 242 -42.90 -6.81 -14.15
CA LYS A 242 -44.06 -6.68 -13.26
C LYS A 242 -43.63 -6.67 -11.80
N GLU A 243 -44.59 -6.53 -10.90
CA GLU A 243 -44.38 -6.69 -9.46
C GLU A 243 -44.80 -8.10 -9.03
N GLY A 244 -44.04 -8.69 -8.12
CA GLY A 244 -44.35 -9.95 -7.48
C GLY A 244 -44.06 -9.93 -5.98
N TYR A 245 -44.62 -10.89 -5.26
CA TYR A 245 -44.49 -11.01 -3.81
C TYR A 245 -43.68 -12.24 -3.45
N VAL A 246 -42.70 -12.07 -2.57
CA VAL A 246 -41.84 -13.13 -2.06
C VAL A 246 -41.83 -13.12 -0.53
N ALA A 247 -41.66 -14.29 0.09
CA ALA A 247 -41.66 -14.38 1.55
C ALA A 247 -40.34 -13.89 2.16
N VAL A 248 -40.43 -12.95 3.10
CA VAL A 248 -39.30 -12.26 3.76
C VAL A 248 -38.40 -13.23 4.52
N GLN A 249 -38.94 -14.32 5.06
CA GLN A 249 -38.17 -15.32 5.81
C GLN A 249 -37.04 -15.98 5.00
N TYR A 250 -37.07 -15.89 3.68
CA TYR A 250 -36.04 -16.42 2.78
C TYR A 250 -35.12 -15.34 2.21
N LEU A 251 -35.28 -14.08 2.64
CA LEU A 251 -34.42 -12.97 2.26
C LEU A 251 -33.44 -12.66 3.39
N GLN A 252 -32.19 -12.40 3.03
CA GLN A 252 -31.18 -11.86 3.94
C GLN A 252 -30.56 -10.61 3.34
N PRO A 253 -30.20 -9.59 4.16
CA PRO A 253 -29.48 -8.42 3.65
C PRO A 253 -28.21 -8.83 2.91
N PHE A 254 -28.03 -8.28 1.71
CA PHE A 254 -26.81 -8.48 0.94
C PHE A 254 -25.84 -7.35 1.26
N LEU A 255 -24.69 -7.71 1.84
CA LEU A 255 -23.59 -6.79 2.10
C LEU A 255 -22.28 -7.49 1.72
N PRO A 256 -21.48 -6.96 0.78
CA PRO A 256 -20.16 -7.52 0.51
C PRO A 256 -19.27 -7.38 1.74
N LYS A 257 -18.26 -8.22 1.84
CA LYS A 257 -17.25 -8.08 2.90
C LYS A 257 -16.40 -6.86 2.62
N PHE A 258 -16.16 -6.06 3.65
CA PHE A 258 -15.21 -4.96 3.64
C PHE A 258 -13.98 -5.34 4.44
N LEU A 259 -12.80 -5.00 3.91
CA LEU A 259 -11.56 -4.99 4.65
C LEU A 259 -11.26 -3.52 4.97
N VAL A 260 -11.61 -3.13 6.20
CA VAL A 260 -11.58 -1.73 6.63
C VAL A 260 -10.20 -1.39 7.16
N ARG A 261 -9.56 -0.44 6.50
CA ARG A 261 -8.19 -0.04 6.74
C ARG A 261 -8.15 1.32 7.46
N GLN A 262 -7.39 1.41 8.55
CA GLN A 262 -7.16 2.65 9.27
C GLN A 262 -6.16 3.52 8.51
N GLU A 263 -6.57 4.63 7.92
CA GLU A 263 -5.67 5.50 7.14
C GLU A 263 -4.88 6.48 8.01
N THR A 264 -5.38 6.77 9.21
CA THR A 264 -4.83 7.77 10.15
C THR A 264 -4.55 7.14 11.50
N TYR A 265 -3.36 7.39 12.04
CA TYR A 265 -2.88 6.87 13.31
C TYR A 265 -2.71 8.00 14.32
N ALA A 266 -3.29 7.84 15.50
CA ALA A 266 -2.91 8.60 16.70
C ALA A 266 -1.85 7.76 17.43
N LEU A 267 -0.58 7.94 17.04
CA LEU A 267 0.55 7.17 17.53
C LEU A 267 1.76 8.10 17.71
N PRO A 268 1.94 8.71 18.88
CA PRO A 268 3.09 9.56 19.16
C PRO A 268 4.41 8.78 19.07
N VAL A 269 5.41 9.37 18.41
CA VAL A 269 6.78 8.85 18.39
C VAL A 269 7.62 9.65 19.38
N LEU A 270 8.06 9.02 20.46
CA LEU A 270 9.00 9.58 21.42
C LEU A 270 10.42 9.24 20.95
N HIS A 271 11.19 10.25 20.56
CA HIS A 271 12.53 10.07 20.02
C HIS A 271 13.58 10.63 20.99
N TYR A 272 14.36 9.73 21.59
CA TYR A 272 15.46 10.06 22.49
C TYR A 272 16.79 10.10 21.76
N ARG A 273 17.64 11.05 22.14
CA ARG A 273 18.99 11.24 21.62
C ARG A 273 20.01 11.04 22.72
N MET A 274 20.67 9.88 22.72
CA MET A 274 21.60 9.46 23.78
C MET A 274 22.98 10.11 23.69
N ASP A 275 23.21 10.93 22.65
CA ASP A 275 24.37 11.81 22.52
C ASP A 275 24.27 13.08 23.38
N LYS A 276 23.18 13.24 24.14
CA LYS A 276 22.95 14.36 25.07
C LYS A 276 23.06 13.92 26.53
N ASP A 277 23.70 14.76 27.33
CA ASP A 277 23.90 14.50 28.77
C ASP A 277 22.57 14.45 29.53
N GLY A 278 22.48 13.58 30.54
CA GLY A 278 21.31 13.47 31.43
C GLY A 278 20.11 12.73 30.84
N MET A 279 20.18 12.25 29.60
CA MET A 279 19.06 11.56 28.94
C MET A 279 18.78 10.16 29.49
N GLN A 280 19.78 9.48 30.06
CA GLN A 280 19.65 8.14 30.63
C GLN A 280 18.70 8.12 31.84
N ASP A 281 18.94 9.00 32.81
CA ASP A 281 18.09 9.15 34.00
C ASP A 281 16.67 9.58 33.62
N LEU A 282 16.56 10.43 32.60
CA LEU A 282 15.28 10.91 32.10
C LEU A 282 14.48 9.78 31.43
N LEU A 283 15.15 8.94 30.62
CA LEU A 283 14.52 7.78 29.99
C LEU A 283 13.90 6.85 31.05
N VAL A 284 14.62 6.56 32.13
CA VAL A 284 14.12 5.71 33.24
C VAL A 284 12.83 6.27 33.83
N LYS A 285 12.82 7.58 34.15
CA LYS A 285 11.65 8.26 34.73
C LYS A 285 10.45 8.24 33.78
N HIS A 286 10.67 8.59 32.51
CA HIS A 286 9.62 8.62 31.51
C HIS A 286 9.02 7.24 31.26
N ILE A 287 9.84 6.20 31.11
CA ILE A 287 9.35 4.83 30.98
C ILE A 287 8.51 4.44 32.20
N GLY A 288 8.99 4.73 33.41
CA GLY A 288 8.25 4.46 34.63
C GLY A 288 6.86 5.12 34.66
N LYS A 289 6.77 6.39 34.27
CA LYS A 289 5.50 7.12 34.20
C LYS A 289 4.54 6.54 33.16
N LEU A 290 5.05 6.20 31.97
CA LEU A 290 4.25 5.61 30.89
C LEU A 290 3.68 4.25 31.31
N GLN A 291 4.50 3.39 31.93
CA GLN A 291 4.07 2.09 32.44
C GLN A 291 3.03 2.22 33.57
N GLN A 292 3.24 3.12 34.52
CA GLN A 292 2.27 3.40 35.61
C GLN A 292 0.91 3.88 35.07
N SER A 293 0.93 4.55 33.92
CA SER A 293 -0.26 5.06 33.24
C SER A 293 -0.85 4.07 32.23
N ASN A 294 -0.36 2.83 32.22
CA ASN A 294 -0.79 1.74 31.34
C ASN A 294 -0.66 2.05 29.84
N VAL A 295 0.30 2.89 29.46
CA VAL A 295 0.61 3.21 28.04
C VAL A 295 1.41 2.07 27.42
N ASN A 296 0.99 1.60 26.24
CA ASN A 296 1.70 0.58 25.49
C ASN A 296 2.91 1.17 24.79
N ILE A 297 4.11 0.72 25.15
CA ILE A 297 5.34 1.13 24.48
C ILE A 297 5.66 0.13 23.38
N LEU A 298 5.66 0.60 22.12
CA LEU A 298 5.84 -0.19 20.92
C LEU A 298 7.19 0.12 20.24
N THR A 299 7.70 -0.88 19.53
CA THR A 299 8.80 -0.71 18.56
C THR A 299 8.27 -0.45 17.16
N PHE A 300 9.11 0.05 16.26
CA PHE A 300 8.79 0.21 14.85
C PHE A 300 8.53 -1.14 14.16
N ALA A 301 9.19 -2.21 14.62
CA ALA A 301 8.84 -3.58 14.22
C ALA A 301 7.42 -3.98 14.61
N ASP A 302 6.97 -3.67 15.84
CA ASP A 302 5.59 -3.95 16.27
C ASP A 302 4.58 -3.18 15.40
N PHE A 303 4.89 -1.93 15.06
CA PHE A 303 4.05 -1.11 14.18
C PHE A 303 4.04 -1.61 12.73
N LYS A 304 5.19 -2.00 12.17
CA LYS A 304 5.25 -2.67 10.85
C LYS A 304 4.36 -3.90 10.82
N ASP A 305 4.47 -4.75 11.84
CA ASP A 305 3.69 -5.98 11.92
C ASP A 305 2.19 -5.70 12.05
N PHE A 306 1.82 -4.63 12.76
CA PHE A 306 0.46 -4.13 12.79
C PHE A 306 -0.01 -3.67 11.40
N LEU A 307 0.78 -2.88 10.66
CA LEU A 307 0.46 -2.45 9.30
C LEU A 307 0.20 -3.65 8.39
N PHE A 308 1.04 -4.69 8.45
CA PHE A 308 0.86 -5.90 7.65
C PHE A 308 -0.36 -6.72 8.07
N LYS A 309 -0.64 -6.84 9.37
CA LYS A 309 -1.87 -7.50 9.84
C LYS A 309 -3.12 -6.78 9.32
N GLN A 310 -3.06 -5.46 9.19
CA GLN A 310 -4.18 -4.67 8.67
C GLN A 310 -4.43 -4.87 7.18
N GLU A 311 -3.39 -5.22 6.42
CA GLU A 311 -3.53 -5.62 5.02
C GLU A 311 -4.27 -6.95 4.84
N GLU A 312 -4.36 -7.77 5.89
CA GLU A 312 -4.96 -9.10 5.82
C GLU A 312 -6.34 -9.18 6.50
N ARG A 313 -6.57 -8.34 7.51
CA ARG A 313 -7.78 -8.37 8.34
C ARG A 313 -8.05 -7.03 8.99
N ASP A 314 -9.30 -6.85 9.41
CA ASP A 314 -9.72 -5.68 10.17
C ASP A 314 -9.12 -5.70 11.58
N VAL A 315 -8.06 -4.90 11.79
CA VAL A 315 -7.41 -4.68 13.08
C VAL A 315 -7.16 -3.19 13.31
N ARG A 316 -7.23 -2.78 14.58
CA ARG A 316 -7.01 -1.40 15.03
C ARG A 316 -5.85 -1.31 15.99
N LEU A 317 -5.11 -0.21 15.87
CA LEU A 317 -4.07 0.12 16.82
C LEU A 317 -4.72 0.57 18.12
N ASP A 318 -4.17 0.13 19.25
CA ASP A 318 -4.61 0.64 20.55
C ASP A 318 -4.23 2.14 20.64
N PRO A 319 -5.21 3.05 20.85
CA PRO A 319 -4.94 4.49 20.92
C PRO A 319 -4.04 4.87 22.10
N ASN A 320 -3.91 4.04 23.13
CA ASN A 320 -3.02 4.29 24.26
C ASN A 320 -1.62 3.69 24.02
N SER A 321 -1.06 3.96 22.84
CA SER A 321 0.25 3.43 22.43
C SER A 321 1.20 4.54 22.00
N VAL A 322 2.50 4.32 22.24
CA VAL A 322 3.58 5.19 21.78
C VAL A 322 4.67 4.38 21.10
N LEU A 323 5.35 4.98 20.13
CA LEU A 323 6.57 4.42 19.56
C LEU A 323 7.79 4.99 20.27
N LEU A 324 8.69 4.11 20.72
CA LEU A 324 9.94 4.49 21.36
C LEU A 324 11.13 4.34 20.41
N GLY A 325 11.63 5.47 19.92
CA GLY A 325 12.84 5.55 19.10
C GLY A 325 14.02 6.11 19.88
N ILE A 326 15.21 5.54 19.70
CA ILE A 326 16.44 5.98 20.35
C ILE A 326 17.55 6.08 19.29
N SER A 327 18.21 7.23 19.23
CA SER A 327 19.38 7.48 18.38
C SER A 327 20.55 8.04 19.22
N GLY A 328 21.70 8.29 18.57
CA GLY A 328 22.87 8.86 19.24
C GLY A 328 23.60 7.89 20.18
N MET A 329 23.45 6.59 19.96
CA MET A 329 24.22 5.59 20.69
C MET A 329 25.62 5.44 20.09
N THR A 330 26.60 5.32 20.96
CA THR A 330 28.03 5.19 20.64
C THR A 330 28.63 4.04 21.44
N ALA A 331 29.92 3.75 21.24
CA ALA A 331 30.66 2.75 22.00
C ALA A 331 30.57 2.94 23.53
N SER A 332 30.45 4.20 24.00
CA SER A 332 30.50 4.52 25.43
C SER A 332 29.17 4.34 26.15
N ASN A 333 28.01 4.45 25.47
CA ASN A 333 26.71 4.50 26.13
C ASN A 333 25.75 3.35 25.76
N TYR A 334 26.00 2.60 24.67
CA TYR A 334 25.01 1.63 24.16
C TYR A 334 24.68 0.51 25.17
N LYS A 335 25.64 0.12 26.01
CA LYS A 335 25.45 -0.90 27.05
C LYS A 335 24.51 -0.39 28.14
N ASP A 336 24.76 0.82 28.65
CA ASP A 336 23.94 1.43 29.68
C ASP A 336 22.51 1.63 29.20
N VAL A 337 22.32 2.08 27.95
CA VAL A 337 21.00 2.22 27.33
C VAL A 337 20.28 0.85 27.27
N SER A 338 20.98 -0.21 26.84
CA SER A 338 20.39 -1.54 26.81
C SER A 338 20.04 -2.06 28.20
N ASP A 339 20.89 -1.82 29.20
CA ASP A 339 20.64 -2.24 30.58
C ASP A 339 19.46 -1.49 31.20
N ILE A 340 19.30 -0.19 30.92
CA ILE A 340 18.13 0.60 31.33
C ILE A 340 16.86 -0.01 30.74
N LEU A 341 16.81 -0.22 29.43
CA LEU A 341 15.62 -0.78 28.76
C LEU A 341 15.28 -2.18 29.27
N ARG A 342 16.30 -3.03 29.45
CA ARG A 342 16.14 -4.38 30.00
C ARG A 342 15.63 -4.37 31.43
N ALA A 343 16.18 -3.50 32.29
CA ALA A 343 15.75 -3.36 33.68
C ALA A 343 14.31 -2.84 33.78
N SER A 344 13.90 -1.97 32.87
CA SER A 344 12.52 -1.49 32.76
C SER A 344 11.56 -2.48 32.08
N GLY A 345 12.05 -3.58 31.51
CA GLY A 345 11.23 -4.56 30.78
C GLY A 345 10.64 -4.01 29.47
N VAL A 346 11.28 -3.01 28.85
CA VAL A 346 10.81 -2.33 27.65
C VAL A 346 11.72 -2.62 26.47
N ARG A 347 11.12 -2.77 25.29
CA ARG A 347 11.84 -2.82 24.01
C ARG A 347 11.73 -1.46 23.32
N ALA A 348 12.79 -1.07 22.64
CA ALA A 348 12.84 0.17 21.88
C ALA A 348 13.36 -0.11 20.46
N THR A 349 13.14 0.84 19.56
CA THR A 349 13.80 0.90 18.26
C THR A 349 15.06 1.73 18.37
N LEU A 350 16.19 1.12 18.04
CA LEU A 350 17.53 1.67 18.13
C LEU A 350 17.99 2.04 16.72
N PHE A 351 18.04 3.34 16.43
CA PHE A 351 18.50 3.89 15.16
C PHE A 351 20.02 4.11 15.22
N LEU A 352 20.77 3.20 14.61
CA LEU A 352 22.24 3.22 14.63
C LEU A 352 22.82 3.94 13.42
N GLN A 353 23.77 4.84 13.66
CA GLN A 353 24.61 5.36 12.60
C GLN A 353 25.69 4.34 12.29
N THR A 354 25.81 3.93 11.04
CA THR A 354 26.72 2.83 10.69
C THR A 354 28.19 3.23 10.73
N ARG A 355 28.54 4.53 10.69
CA ARG A 355 29.91 5.00 10.99
C ARG A 355 30.36 4.70 12.42
N ASP A 356 29.41 4.58 13.36
CA ASP A 356 29.68 4.31 14.77
C ASP A 356 29.73 2.80 15.06
N ILE A 357 29.68 1.96 14.03
CA ILE A 357 29.80 0.50 14.13
C ILE A 357 31.21 0.10 13.71
N GLY A 358 31.89 -0.67 14.55
CA GLY A 358 33.25 -1.10 14.26
C GLY A 358 34.06 -1.38 15.51
N ILE A 359 35.38 -1.46 15.35
CA ILE A 359 36.33 -1.77 16.42
C ILE A 359 36.34 -0.67 17.48
N ASP A 360 36.34 0.59 17.05
CA ASP A 360 36.32 1.77 17.93
C ASP A 360 34.89 2.24 18.29
N GLY A 361 33.89 1.53 17.76
CA GLY A 361 32.48 1.85 17.86
C GLY A 361 31.67 0.79 18.63
N ILE A 362 30.41 0.65 18.26
CA ILE A 362 29.57 -0.46 18.67
C ILE A 362 30.05 -1.71 17.92
N THR A 363 30.63 -2.64 18.66
CA THR A 363 31.13 -3.91 18.08
C THR A 363 29.98 -4.79 17.58
N GLU A 364 30.29 -5.72 16.69
CA GLU A 364 29.33 -6.71 16.19
C GLU A 364 28.72 -7.54 17.33
N GLN A 365 29.52 -7.94 18.31
CA GLN A 365 29.01 -8.59 19.53
C GLN A 365 28.05 -7.68 20.31
N GLY A 366 28.31 -6.37 20.34
CA GLY A 366 27.41 -5.37 20.92
C GLY A 366 26.06 -5.35 20.21
N ILE A 367 26.04 -5.31 18.89
CA ILE A 367 24.82 -5.35 18.07
C ILE A 367 24.03 -6.65 18.34
N LEU A 368 24.71 -7.80 18.32
CA LEU A 368 24.06 -9.09 18.61
C LEU A 368 23.49 -9.13 20.03
N THR A 369 24.15 -8.49 21.01
CA THR A 369 23.64 -8.35 22.38
C THR A 369 22.36 -7.51 22.41
N LEU A 370 22.34 -6.38 21.71
CA LEU A 370 21.14 -5.53 21.60
C LEU A 370 19.95 -6.31 20.98
N LEU A 371 20.21 -7.12 19.95
CA LEU A 371 19.20 -8.00 19.34
C LEU A 371 18.74 -9.11 20.29
N ALA A 372 19.66 -9.74 21.02
CA ALA A 372 19.35 -10.79 21.99
C ALA A 372 18.50 -10.26 23.15
N ASN A 373 18.66 -8.98 23.51
CA ASN A 373 17.82 -8.28 24.47
C ASN A 373 16.45 -7.87 23.89
N GLY A 374 16.16 -8.21 22.64
CA GLY A 374 14.86 -8.02 22.00
C GLY A 374 14.63 -6.65 21.38
N HIS A 375 15.65 -5.79 21.33
CA HIS A 375 15.53 -4.47 20.71
C HIS A 375 15.42 -4.57 19.19
N ASP A 376 14.68 -3.63 18.60
CA ASP A 376 14.59 -3.46 17.15
C ASP A 376 15.74 -2.56 16.70
N ILE A 377 16.53 -2.97 15.70
CA ILE A 377 17.69 -2.21 15.21
C ILE A 377 17.42 -1.73 13.80
N GLN A 378 17.48 -0.41 13.60
CA GLN A 378 17.11 0.27 12.37
C GLN A 378 18.14 1.34 12.00
N SER A 379 17.98 1.97 10.85
CA SER A 379 18.97 2.89 10.29
C SER A 379 18.90 4.29 10.92
N GLY A 380 20.04 4.81 11.38
CA GLY A 380 20.24 6.22 11.71
C GLY A 380 20.99 6.98 10.61
N GLY A 381 21.12 6.42 9.41
CA GLY A 381 22.04 6.89 8.36
C GLY A 381 23.44 6.29 8.49
N HIS A 382 24.38 6.74 7.67
CA HIS A 382 25.79 6.35 7.72
C HIS A 382 26.65 7.48 8.29
N THR A 383 26.72 8.65 7.63
CA THR A 383 27.52 9.79 8.10
C THR A 383 26.83 10.58 9.20
N GLY A 384 25.50 10.56 9.26
CA GLY A 384 24.73 11.34 10.23
C GLY A 384 24.53 12.82 9.85
N ASP A 385 24.82 13.19 8.61
CA ASP A 385 24.56 14.53 8.07
C ASP A 385 23.14 14.66 7.52
N ASP A 386 22.66 15.89 7.39
CA ASP A 386 21.34 16.17 6.84
C ASP A 386 21.27 15.81 5.35
N LEU A 387 20.50 14.77 5.02
CA LEU A 387 20.35 14.24 3.67
C LEU A 387 19.82 15.27 2.67
N ARG A 388 19.15 16.32 3.13
CA ARG A 388 18.66 17.40 2.27
C ARG A 388 19.79 18.18 1.61
N SER A 389 20.97 18.20 2.23
CA SER A 389 22.17 18.88 1.73
C SER A 389 22.93 18.06 0.67
N TYR A 390 22.63 16.77 0.56
CA TYR A 390 23.31 15.86 -0.34
C TYR A 390 22.71 15.84 -1.75
N THR A 391 23.57 15.57 -2.74
CA THR A 391 23.16 15.21 -4.11
C THR A 391 22.39 13.89 -4.13
N ASN A 392 21.71 13.58 -5.22
CA ASN A 392 20.96 12.32 -5.35
C ASN A 392 21.88 11.09 -5.19
N ALA A 393 23.02 11.06 -5.87
CA ALA A 393 23.96 9.95 -5.76
C ALA A 393 24.44 9.73 -4.31
N GLN A 394 24.69 10.81 -3.58
CA GLN A 394 25.09 10.75 -2.16
C GLN A 394 23.94 10.25 -1.28
N VAL A 395 22.70 10.71 -1.47
CA VAL A 395 21.54 10.21 -0.71
C VAL A 395 21.31 8.73 -0.97
N SER A 396 21.35 8.29 -2.24
CA SER A 396 21.20 6.87 -2.58
C SER A 396 22.27 6.02 -1.92
N LEU A 397 23.53 6.47 -1.98
CA LEU A 397 24.66 5.76 -1.40
C LEU A 397 24.56 5.68 0.13
N GLU A 398 24.27 6.81 0.79
CA GLU A 398 24.10 6.90 2.25
C GLU A 398 23.00 5.96 2.77
N LEU A 399 21.83 5.97 2.11
CA LEU A 399 20.69 5.15 2.48
C LEU A 399 20.97 3.66 2.28
N ALA A 400 21.58 3.30 1.15
CA ALA A 400 21.85 1.93 0.78
C ALA A 400 23.00 1.33 1.61
N GLN A 401 24.09 2.06 1.83
CA GLN A 401 25.21 1.62 2.67
C GLN A 401 24.75 1.37 4.09
N SER A 402 24.02 2.32 4.69
CA SER A 402 23.55 2.16 6.07
C SER A 402 22.64 0.94 6.23
N ARG A 403 21.70 0.75 5.30
CA ARG A 403 20.82 -0.42 5.28
C ARG A 403 21.62 -1.71 5.16
N GLN A 404 22.48 -1.82 4.14
CA GLN A 404 23.23 -3.04 3.84
C GLN A 404 24.14 -3.46 5.00
N ILE A 405 24.89 -2.52 5.59
CA ILE A 405 25.77 -2.80 6.72
C ILE A 405 24.96 -3.36 7.90
N LEU A 406 23.83 -2.73 8.24
CA LEU A 406 22.99 -3.21 9.33
C LEU A 406 22.36 -4.57 9.03
N GLU A 407 21.88 -4.81 7.81
CA GLU A 407 21.32 -6.11 7.41
C GLU A 407 22.39 -7.22 7.49
N GLN A 408 23.63 -6.94 7.08
CA GLN A 408 24.75 -7.88 7.20
C GLN A 408 25.11 -8.18 8.67
N LYS A 409 25.10 -7.16 9.55
CA LYS A 409 25.44 -7.32 10.97
C LYS A 409 24.31 -7.94 11.80
N THR A 410 23.06 -7.70 11.42
CA THR A 410 21.90 -8.14 12.21
C THR A 410 21.25 -9.41 11.68
N GLY A 411 21.45 -9.73 10.39
CA GLY A 411 20.73 -10.80 9.69
C GLY A 411 19.23 -10.53 9.57
N LYS A 412 18.79 -9.28 9.78
CA LYS A 412 17.38 -8.87 9.74
C LYS A 412 17.21 -7.75 8.72
N THR A 413 16.05 -7.72 8.07
CA THR A 413 15.67 -6.62 7.17
C THR A 413 15.59 -5.30 7.93
N VAL A 414 16.23 -4.27 7.39
CA VAL A 414 16.15 -2.90 7.90
C VAL A 414 15.13 -2.15 7.06
N PHE A 415 14.06 -1.71 7.70
CA PHE A 415 12.89 -1.13 7.04
C PHE A 415 12.54 0.26 7.58
N ALA A 416 13.22 0.75 8.61
CA ALA A 416 13.00 2.08 9.14
C ALA A 416 14.29 2.92 9.15
N ILE A 417 14.14 4.22 8.95
CA ILE A 417 15.21 5.20 9.09
C ILE A 417 14.79 6.35 10.01
N ALA A 418 15.63 6.72 10.97
CA ALA A 418 15.55 8.04 11.59
C ALA A 418 16.46 8.98 10.82
N TYR A 419 15.88 9.95 10.11
CA TYR A 419 16.66 10.87 9.29
C TYR A 419 17.59 11.68 10.20
N PRO A 420 18.89 11.81 9.87
CA PRO A 420 19.79 12.61 10.67
C PRO A 420 19.29 14.07 10.79
N GLY A 421 19.26 14.59 12.01
CA GLY A 421 18.65 15.90 12.32
C GLY A 421 17.12 15.98 12.12
N GLY A 422 16.48 14.88 11.73
CA GLY A 422 15.09 14.80 11.31
C GLY A 422 14.79 15.51 9.98
N GLY A 423 15.82 15.82 9.20
CA GLY A 423 15.71 16.51 7.92
C GLY A 423 15.23 15.59 6.80
N VAL A 424 13.99 15.77 6.37
CA VAL A 424 13.42 15.07 5.20
C VAL A 424 12.60 16.03 4.34
N ASN A 425 12.72 15.87 3.02
CA ASN A 425 11.87 16.51 2.03
C ASN A 425 11.39 15.43 1.04
N GLU A 426 10.49 15.78 0.12
CA GLU A 426 9.91 14.85 -0.86
C GLU A 426 10.99 14.09 -1.67
N ARG A 427 12.10 14.78 -2.00
CA ARG A 427 13.24 14.15 -2.69
C ARG A 427 13.86 13.03 -1.85
N VAL A 428 14.22 13.31 -0.60
CA VAL A 428 14.81 12.31 0.30
C VAL A 428 13.81 11.20 0.61
N GLU A 429 12.53 11.52 0.80
CA GLU A 429 11.44 10.57 1.04
C GLU A 429 11.31 9.57 -0.11
N LYS A 430 11.27 10.05 -1.36
CA LYS A 430 11.24 9.19 -2.55
C LYS A 430 12.45 8.27 -2.63
N MET A 431 13.64 8.80 -2.38
CA MET A 431 14.87 8.00 -2.42
C MET A 431 14.94 6.97 -1.30
N ALA A 432 14.36 7.27 -0.12
CA ALA A 432 14.19 6.29 0.95
C ALA A 432 13.21 5.17 0.57
N ALA A 433 12.11 5.49 -0.14
CA ALA A 433 11.20 4.48 -0.68
C ALA A 433 11.91 3.54 -1.67
N GLU A 434 12.67 4.11 -2.62
CA GLU A 434 13.46 3.36 -3.62
C GLU A 434 14.55 2.49 -2.98
N ALA A 435 15.14 2.95 -1.86
CA ALA A 435 16.08 2.17 -1.06
C ALA A 435 15.39 1.09 -0.18
N GLY A 436 14.07 0.93 -0.28
CA GLY A 436 13.29 -0.10 0.41
C GLY A 436 13.06 0.15 1.89
N TYR A 437 13.08 1.40 2.35
CA TYR A 437 12.56 1.73 3.67
C TYR A 437 11.02 1.75 3.63
N LEU A 438 10.38 1.20 4.68
CA LEU A 438 8.95 1.31 4.95
C LEU A 438 8.62 2.60 5.72
N LEU A 439 9.39 2.86 6.78
CA LEU A 439 9.15 3.89 7.77
C LEU A 439 10.30 4.90 7.81
N GLY A 440 9.99 6.17 8.07
CA GLY A 440 10.97 7.25 8.18
C GLY A 440 10.58 8.21 9.30
N VAL A 441 11.51 8.58 10.17
CA VAL A 441 11.24 9.43 11.34
C VAL A 441 11.80 10.83 11.11
N ALA A 442 10.90 11.82 11.06
CA ALA A 442 11.21 13.25 10.98
C ALA A 442 11.17 13.91 12.38
N SER A 443 11.70 15.13 12.51
CA SER A 443 11.73 15.87 13.78
C SER A 443 10.54 16.84 13.99
N THR A 444 9.46 16.68 13.23
CA THR A 444 8.26 17.52 13.35
C THR A 444 7.34 16.98 14.44
N PRO A 445 6.98 17.75 15.49
CA PRO A 445 6.13 17.27 16.58
C PRO A 445 4.67 17.16 16.14
N SER A 446 4.11 15.95 16.20
CA SER A 446 2.68 15.66 16.04
C SER A 446 2.39 14.27 16.62
N SER A 447 1.22 14.12 17.24
CA SER A 447 0.72 12.85 17.79
C SER A 447 0.01 12.00 16.76
N SER A 448 -0.23 12.53 15.55
CA SER A 448 -0.93 11.81 14.48
C SER A 448 -0.29 11.99 13.11
N PHE A 449 -0.50 10.99 12.26
CA PHE A 449 -0.06 10.94 10.87
C PHE A 449 -0.91 9.95 10.06
N ASN A 450 -0.89 10.08 8.75
CA ASN A 450 -1.55 9.14 7.83
C ASN A 450 -0.56 8.21 7.12
N ARG A 451 -1.07 7.22 6.37
CA ARG A 451 -0.25 6.27 5.60
C ARG A 451 0.73 6.93 4.62
N ALA A 452 0.34 8.03 3.97
CA ALA A 452 1.21 8.78 3.08
C ALA A 452 2.41 9.43 3.79
N GLN A 453 2.37 9.53 5.11
CA GLN A 453 3.42 10.09 5.94
C GLN A 453 4.31 9.03 6.59
N LEU A 454 4.14 7.74 6.29
CA LEU A 454 4.93 6.68 6.93
C LEU A 454 6.45 6.83 6.71
N LEU A 455 6.89 7.40 5.58
CA LEU A 455 8.31 7.71 5.35
C LEU A 455 8.76 9.08 5.90
N ARG A 456 7.88 9.80 6.59
CA ARG A 456 8.16 11.10 7.22
C ARG A 456 7.32 11.29 8.48
N MET A 457 7.26 10.23 9.28
CA MET A 457 6.49 10.18 10.50
C MET A 457 6.94 11.31 11.44
N PRO A 458 6.00 12.08 11.99
CA PRO A 458 6.32 13.08 12.99
C PRO A 458 6.88 12.42 14.25
N SER A 459 7.76 13.12 14.96
CA SER A 459 8.26 12.69 16.26
C SER A 459 8.48 13.85 17.21
N TYR A 460 8.35 13.54 18.50
CA TYR A 460 8.69 14.42 19.60
C TYR A 460 10.14 14.13 20.00
N GLN A 461 11.03 15.07 19.71
CA GLN A 461 12.41 15.04 20.20
C GLN A 461 12.41 15.31 21.70
N ILE A 462 12.81 14.32 22.49
CA ILE A 462 12.84 14.47 23.95
C ILE A 462 14.05 15.29 24.36
N THR A 463 13.81 16.30 25.17
CA THR A 463 14.85 17.19 25.70
C THR A 463 14.94 17.05 27.21
N THR A 464 16.07 17.45 27.79
CA THR A 464 16.33 17.36 29.24
C THR A 464 15.38 18.20 30.10
N GLY A 465 14.68 19.16 29.51
CA GLY A 465 13.68 19.98 30.20
C GLY A 465 12.27 19.41 30.22
N MET A 466 11.99 18.32 29.49
CA MET A 466 10.67 17.69 29.48
C MET A 466 10.44 16.90 30.76
N THR A 467 9.26 17.05 31.34
CA THR A 467 8.84 16.34 32.55
C THR A 467 8.14 15.03 32.20
N GLU A 468 7.94 14.18 33.23
CA GLU A 468 7.18 12.94 33.13
C GLU A 468 5.73 13.18 32.69
N ASP A 469 5.12 14.28 33.15
CA ASP A 469 3.76 14.66 32.77
C ASP A 469 3.71 15.17 31.32
N ASP A 470 4.74 15.87 30.84
CA ASP A 470 4.80 16.30 29.44
C ASP A 470 4.81 15.09 28.49
N VAL A 471 5.61 14.07 28.80
CA VAL A 471 5.67 12.83 28.01
C VAL A 471 4.36 12.05 28.09
N LEU A 472 3.70 12.05 29.24
CA LEU A 472 2.39 11.42 29.37
C LEU A 472 1.31 12.16 28.56
N ASN A 473 1.33 13.49 28.53
CA ASN A 473 0.41 14.29 27.73
C ASN A 473 0.62 14.03 26.24
N ILE A 474 1.88 13.99 25.78
CA ILE A 474 2.22 13.58 24.41
C ILE A 474 1.65 12.19 24.12
N ALA A 475 1.85 11.22 25.03
CA ALA A 475 1.39 9.85 24.85
C ALA A 475 -0.14 9.73 24.73
N ARG A 476 -0.89 10.63 25.38
CA ARG A 476 -2.36 10.70 25.30
C ARG A 476 -2.87 11.45 24.07
N GLY A 477 -1.98 12.06 23.30
CA GLY A 477 -2.34 12.90 22.17
C GLY A 477 -2.84 14.29 22.57
N ASP A 478 -2.67 14.68 23.84
CA ASP A 478 -2.95 16.03 24.32
C ASP A 478 -1.84 16.96 23.77
N GLN A 479 -2.23 18.08 23.15
CA GLN A 479 -1.25 19.06 22.69
C GLN A 479 -0.57 19.71 23.89
N LEU A 480 0.77 19.75 23.87
CA LEU A 480 1.60 20.51 24.81
C LEU A 480 1.58 22.01 24.51
#